data_AF-A0A925DGN5-F1
#
_entry.id   AF-A0A925DGN5-F1
#
_cell.length_a   1.000
_cell.length_b   1.000
_cell.length_c   1.000
_cell.angle_alpha   90.00
_cell.angle_beta   90.00
_cell.angle_gamma   90.00
#
_symmetry.space_group_name_H-M   'P 1'
#
loop_
_entity.id
_entity.type
_entity.pdbx_description
1 polymer ?
#
loop_
_entity_poly.entity_id
_entity_poly.type
_entity_poly.pdbx_seq_one_letter_code
_entity_poly.pdbx_strand_id
1 'polypeptide(L)'
;LAGLMGRDCAGGATVGALVGAAFGWSSYSEKVASGQSVNAQARREGVMVPDDQIALKEYRVRPSAAVARAGGEPLQVIGDIKLIGQSRYGADVVQSMTLIKANGEKASDTPQIAKVHNVDGAGQYRAVGVYKIPRGMEQGQYTVQSVLFLNGREVARRDTSFQVAGNERQSPQAYARN
;
A
#
# COMPACT_ATOMS: atom_id res chain seq x y z
N LEU A 1 -20.46 34.93 16.68
CA LEU A 1 -19.19 34.71 17.42
C LEU A 1 -18.08 34.53 16.39
N ALA A 2 -17.27 35.57 16.24
CA ALA A 2 -16.04 35.53 15.47
C ALA A 2 -14.95 34.77 16.24
N GLY A 3 -13.99 34.22 15.49
CA GLY A 3 -12.64 33.99 15.97
C GLY A 3 -12.36 32.59 16.51
N LEU A 4 -11.70 31.77 15.68
CA LEU A 4 -10.58 30.94 16.09
C LEU A 4 -9.65 30.77 14.88
N MET A 5 -8.53 31.50 14.93
CA MET A 5 -7.18 31.13 14.47
C MET A 5 -7.03 30.66 13.01
N GLY A 6 -6.29 31.35 12.13
CA GLY A 6 -4.93 31.81 12.33
C GLY A 6 -3.96 30.76 11.75
N ARG A 7 -3.48 31.02 10.51
CA ARG A 7 -2.31 30.43 9.84
C ARG A 7 -1.73 29.14 10.45
N ASP A 8 -1.96 28.03 9.76
CA ASP A 8 -0.92 27.04 9.49
C ASP A 8 -1.17 26.39 8.13
N CYS A 9 -0.27 26.64 7.19
CA CYS A 9 -0.17 25.94 5.91
C CYS A 9 0.37 24.53 6.16
N ALA A 10 -0.45 23.62 6.66
CA ALA A 10 -0.16 22.19 6.67
C ALA A 10 -1.46 21.39 6.81
N GLY A 11 -2.44 21.72 5.97
CA GLY A 11 -3.63 20.91 5.77
C GLY A 11 -3.26 19.63 5.03
N GLY A 12 -2.58 18.72 5.73
CA GLY A 12 -2.53 17.31 5.35
C GLY A 12 -3.96 16.82 5.38
N ALA A 13 -4.56 16.69 4.19
CA ALA A 13 -5.91 16.21 4.04
C ALA A 13 -5.93 14.73 4.46
N THR A 14 -6.20 14.47 5.74
CA THR A 14 -6.54 13.12 6.23
C THR A 14 -7.90 12.77 5.65
N VAL A 15 -7.91 12.17 4.46
CA VAL A 15 -9.12 11.90 3.69
C VAL A 15 -9.23 10.41 3.37
N GLY A 16 -10.18 9.75 4.03
CA GLY A 16 -10.93 8.61 3.51
C GLY A 16 -10.38 7.21 3.79
N ALA A 17 -10.76 6.61 4.92
CA ALA A 17 -10.74 5.15 5.09
C ALA A 17 -12.02 4.54 4.48
N LEU A 18 -11.88 3.54 3.59
CA LEU A 18 -13.00 2.73 3.11
C LEU A 18 -12.66 1.25 3.32
N VAL A 19 -13.36 0.61 4.25
CA VAL A 19 -13.22 -0.81 4.59
C VAL A 19 -13.94 -1.65 3.53
N GLY A 20 -13.21 -2.20 2.56
CA GLY A 20 -13.71 -3.25 1.67
C GLY A 20 -13.83 -4.58 2.42
N ALA A 21 -14.99 -4.86 3.01
CA ALA A 21 -15.23 -6.06 3.80
C ALA A 21 -15.41 -7.32 2.93
N ALA A 22 -14.30 -7.92 2.51
CA ALA A 22 -14.24 -9.35 2.23
C ALA A 22 -13.29 -9.98 3.25
N PHE A 23 -13.80 -10.95 4.03
CA PHE A 23 -13.18 -11.65 5.17
C PHE A 23 -11.75 -11.22 5.54
N GLY A 24 -11.67 -10.24 6.45
CA GLY A 24 -10.42 -9.89 7.15
C GLY A 24 -9.51 -8.90 6.45
N TRP A 25 -9.90 -8.37 5.29
CA TRP A 25 -9.11 -7.38 4.55
C TRP A 25 -9.71 -5.97 4.66
N SER A 26 -8.84 -4.97 4.77
CA SER A 26 -9.22 -3.56 4.61
C SER A 26 -8.11 -2.82 3.88
N SER A 27 -8.48 -1.79 3.12
CA SER A 27 -7.51 -0.91 2.48
C SER A 27 -7.86 0.52 2.78
N TYR A 28 -6.87 1.39 2.85
CA TYR A 28 -7.09 2.82 2.87
C TYR A 28 -6.02 3.51 2.04
N SER A 29 -6.30 4.74 1.65
CA SER A 29 -5.35 5.56 0.92
C SER A 29 -5.34 6.98 1.44
N GLU A 30 -4.16 7.61 1.42
CA GLU A 30 -4.00 9.02 1.78
C GLU A 30 -3.17 9.75 0.73
N LYS A 31 -3.44 11.04 0.57
CA LYS A 31 -2.62 11.94 -0.25
C LYS A 31 -1.55 12.56 0.64
N VAL A 32 -0.29 12.18 0.38
CA VAL A 32 0.89 12.60 1.14
C VAL A 32 1.44 13.94 0.63
N ALA A 33 1.33 14.22 -0.66
CA ALA A 33 1.78 15.48 -1.26
C ALA A 33 0.91 15.90 -2.44
N SER A 34 0.81 17.21 -2.68
CA SER A 34 0.05 17.78 -3.79
C SER A 34 0.73 17.57 -5.14
N GLY A 35 -0.04 17.58 -6.23
CA GLY A 35 0.53 17.50 -7.57
C GLY A 35 1.46 18.68 -7.88
N GLN A 36 1.19 19.87 -7.33
CA GLN A 36 2.05 21.03 -7.47
C GLN A 36 3.45 20.79 -6.89
N SER A 37 3.54 20.26 -5.66
CA SER A 37 4.83 20.00 -5.02
C SER A 37 5.59 18.87 -5.74
N VAL A 38 4.90 17.79 -6.12
CA VAL A 38 5.52 16.66 -6.83
C VAL A 38 5.98 17.04 -8.23
N ASN A 39 5.20 17.83 -8.99
CA ASN A 39 5.60 18.34 -10.31
C ASN A 39 6.77 19.32 -10.20
N ALA A 40 6.75 20.24 -9.22
CA ALA A 40 7.86 21.16 -8.99
C ALA A 40 9.15 20.40 -8.65
N GLN A 41 9.07 19.38 -7.79
CA GLN A 41 10.20 18.51 -7.49
C GLN A 41 10.70 17.75 -8.72
N ALA A 42 9.79 17.17 -9.52
CA ALA A 42 10.16 16.47 -10.75
C ALA A 42 10.91 17.38 -11.74
N ARG A 43 10.45 18.62 -11.92
CA ARG A 43 11.14 19.62 -12.77
C ARG A 43 12.54 19.95 -12.26
N ARG A 44 12.72 20.07 -10.93
CA ARG A 44 14.05 20.29 -10.32
C ARG A 44 14.99 19.11 -10.52
N GLU A 45 14.45 17.90 -10.57
CA GLU A 45 15.19 16.67 -10.88
C GLU A 45 15.42 16.48 -12.39
N GLY A 46 15.04 17.44 -13.24
CA GLY A 46 15.19 17.37 -14.69
C GLY A 46 14.21 16.43 -15.39
N VAL A 47 13.17 15.97 -14.68
CA VAL A 47 12.15 15.08 -15.24
C VAL A 47 11.10 15.91 -15.99
N MET A 48 10.82 15.52 -17.23
CA MET A 48 9.74 16.11 -18.03
C MET A 48 8.38 15.80 -17.39
N VAL A 49 7.62 16.87 -17.09
CA VAL A 49 6.27 16.76 -16.52
C VAL A 49 5.26 16.89 -17.67
N PRO A 50 4.40 15.90 -17.93
CA PRO A 50 3.38 16.00 -18.97
C PRO A 50 2.34 17.07 -18.66
N ASP A 51 1.85 17.79 -19.67
CA ASP A 51 0.89 18.89 -19.48
C ASP A 51 -0.57 18.50 -19.79
N ASP A 52 -0.80 17.30 -20.34
CA ASP A 52 -2.12 16.81 -20.79
C ASP A 52 -2.52 15.44 -20.23
N GLN A 53 -1.61 14.75 -19.54
CA GLN A 53 -1.88 13.47 -18.89
C GLN A 53 -1.22 13.34 -17.51
N ILE A 54 -1.77 12.42 -16.70
CA ILE A 54 -1.11 11.91 -15.49
C ILE A 54 -0.21 10.73 -15.85
N ALA A 55 1.01 10.72 -15.33
CA ALA A 55 1.99 9.66 -15.53
C ALA A 55 2.58 9.19 -14.20
N LEU A 56 2.96 7.91 -14.16
CA LEU A 56 3.69 7.34 -13.04
C LEU A 56 5.15 7.82 -13.07
N LYS A 57 5.59 8.44 -11.96
CA LYS A 57 7.00 8.77 -11.74
C LYS A 57 7.70 7.70 -10.92
N GLU A 58 7.09 7.28 -9.82
CA GLU A 58 7.71 6.33 -8.88
C GLU A 58 6.64 5.44 -8.25
N TYR A 59 6.97 4.17 -8.09
CA TYR A 59 6.15 3.21 -7.36
C TYR A 59 7.03 2.28 -6.52
N ARG A 60 6.78 2.24 -5.22
CA ARG A 60 7.46 1.40 -4.24
C ARG A 60 6.46 0.66 -3.38
N VAL A 61 6.78 -0.57 -3.01
CA VAL A 61 5.93 -1.42 -2.18
C VAL A 61 6.78 -2.05 -1.08
N ARG A 62 6.25 -2.07 0.14
CA ARG A 62 6.93 -2.65 1.30
C ARG A 62 5.93 -3.19 2.33
N PRO A 63 6.25 -4.27 3.05
CA PRO A 63 5.49 -4.66 4.22
C PRO A 63 5.80 -3.72 5.40
N SER A 64 4.92 -3.67 6.40
CA SER A 64 5.18 -3.02 7.68
C SER A 64 6.17 -3.80 8.56
N ALA A 65 6.30 -5.11 8.32
CA ALA A 65 7.22 -5.98 9.03
C ALA A 65 7.78 -7.07 8.10
N ALA A 66 9.05 -7.43 8.29
CA ALA A 66 9.67 -8.53 7.56
C ALA A 66 9.15 -9.91 8.01
N VAL A 67 8.60 -10.01 9.22
CA VAL A 67 8.03 -11.23 9.80
C VAL A 67 6.65 -10.92 10.36
N ALA A 68 5.65 -11.70 9.96
CA ALA A 68 4.29 -11.66 10.47
C ALA A 68 4.00 -12.94 11.28
N ARG A 69 3.21 -12.81 12.35
CA ARG A 69 2.81 -13.96 13.19
C ARG A 69 1.44 -14.46 12.78
N ALA A 70 1.30 -15.77 12.61
CA ALA A 70 0.01 -16.39 12.35
C ALA A 70 -0.98 -16.11 13.49
N GLY A 71 -2.11 -15.46 13.17
CA GLY A 71 -3.11 -15.02 14.15
C GLY A 71 -2.65 -13.91 15.09
N GLY A 72 -1.56 -13.21 14.76
CA GLY A 72 -1.07 -12.04 15.47
C GLY A 72 -1.61 -10.73 14.91
N GLU A 73 -0.85 -9.65 15.12
CA GLU A 73 -1.16 -8.32 14.57
C GLU A 73 -1.29 -8.34 13.05
N PRO A 74 -2.21 -7.56 12.46
CA PRO A 74 -2.33 -7.46 11.01
C PRO A 74 -1.04 -6.93 10.35
N LEU A 75 -0.61 -7.59 9.28
CA LEU A 75 0.47 -7.11 8.44
C LEU A 75 -0.06 -6.03 7.50
N GLN A 76 0.65 -4.90 7.35
CA GLN A 76 0.30 -3.91 6.34
C GLN A 76 1.24 -4.03 5.15
N VAL A 77 0.70 -3.87 3.94
CA VAL A 77 1.48 -3.69 2.72
C VAL A 77 1.24 -2.28 2.23
N ILE A 78 2.31 -1.50 2.18
CA ILE A 78 2.28 -0.07 1.91
C ILE A 78 2.83 0.16 0.50
N GLY A 79 1.99 0.72 -0.38
CA GLY A 79 2.34 1.22 -1.69
C GLY A 79 2.53 2.74 -1.65
N ASP A 80 3.76 3.22 -1.85
CA ASP A 80 4.05 4.64 -2.04
C ASP A 80 4.08 4.94 -3.56
N ILE A 81 3.18 5.80 -4.01
CA ILE A 81 2.92 6.09 -5.43
C ILE A 81 3.15 7.58 -5.67
N LYS A 82 4.02 7.94 -6.63
CA LYS A 82 4.20 9.33 -7.09
C LYS A 82 3.73 9.46 -8.53
N LEU A 83 2.76 10.34 -8.73
CA LEU A 83 2.19 10.69 -10.03
C LEU A 83 2.58 12.13 -10.37
N ILE A 84 2.98 12.35 -11.62
CA ILE A 84 3.29 13.65 -12.18
C ILE A 84 2.35 13.97 -13.34
N GLY A 85 2.31 15.24 -13.70
CA GLY A 85 1.63 15.74 -14.89
C GLY A 85 0.40 16.57 -14.55
N GLN A 86 -0.40 16.83 -15.57
CA GLN A 86 -1.66 17.56 -15.47
C GLN A 86 -2.72 16.82 -16.27
N SER A 87 -3.96 16.84 -15.80
CA SER A 87 -5.08 16.29 -16.56
C SER A 87 -6.32 17.10 -16.23
N ARG A 88 -7.16 17.33 -17.24
CA ARG A 88 -8.48 17.95 -17.05
C ARG A 88 -9.49 16.98 -16.41
N TYR A 89 -9.15 15.70 -16.39
CA TYR A 89 -9.93 14.62 -15.80
C TYR A 89 -9.20 14.06 -14.58
N GLY A 90 -9.93 13.65 -13.55
CA GLY A 90 -9.35 12.88 -12.44
C GLY A 90 -8.69 11.59 -12.94
N ALA A 91 -7.80 11.02 -12.14
CA ALA A 91 -7.17 9.75 -12.47
C ALA A 91 -7.78 8.62 -11.62
N ASP A 92 -7.94 7.44 -12.21
CA ASP A 92 -8.29 6.24 -11.47
C ASP A 92 -7.01 5.45 -11.18
N VAL A 93 -6.68 5.26 -9.90
CA VAL A 93 -5.47 4.56 -9.49
C VAL A 93 -5.86 3.37 -8.64
N VAL A 94 -5.49 2.19 -9.12
CA VAL A 94 -5.83 0.93 -8.47
C VAL A 94 -4.55 0.15 -8.23
N GLN A 95 -4.31 -0.21 -6.97
CA GLN A 95 -3.25 -1.13 -6.59
C GLN A 95 -3.86 -2.51 -6.36
N SER A 96 -3.57 -3.46 -7.24
CA SER A 96 -3.89 -4.87 -7.04
C SER A 96 -2.72 -5.56 -6.32
N MET A 97 -3.01 -6.46 -5.39
CA MET A 97 -2.02 -7.22 -4.65
C MET A 97 -2.40 -8.70 -4.65
N THR A 98 -1.46 -9.57 -5.00
CA THR A 98 -1.66 -11.03 -4.95
C THR A 98 -0.60 -11.61 -4.04
N LEU A 99 -1.02 -12.47 -3.11
CA LEU A 99 -0.10 -13.17 -2.23
C LEU A 99 0.31 -14.50 -2.85
N ILE A 100 1.61 -14.72 -2.96
CA ILE A 100 2.25 -15.88 -3.58
C ILE A 100 3.06 -16.61 -2.50
N LYS A 101 2.91 -17.94 -2.43
CA LYS A 101 3.68 -18.82 -1.55
C LYS A 101 5.10 -19.05 -2.11
N ALA A 102 6.01 -19.58 -1.29
CA ALA A 102 7.36 -19.93 -1.73
C ALA A 102 7.42 -20.90 -2.93
N ASN A 103 6.43 -21.78 -3.07
CA ASN A 103 6.33 -22.71 -4.20
C ASN A 103 5.79 -22.06 -5.50
N GLY A 104 5.50 -20.75 -5.49
CA GLY A 104 4.96 -20.00 -6.63
C GLY A 104 3.43 -20.07 -6.77
N GLU A 105 2.73 -20.85 -5.94
CA GLU A 105 1.27 -20.88 -5.93
C GLU A 105 0.68 -19.62 -5.31
N LYS A 106 -0.52 -19.24 -5.74
CA LYS A 106 -1.28 -18.19 -5.08
C LYS A 106 -1.77 -18.70 -3.72
N ALA A 107 -1.57 -17.89 -2.68
CA ALA A 107 -2.16 -18.14 -1.37
C ALA A 107 -3.67 -17.82 -1.34
N SER A 108 -4.16 -17.06 -2.33
CA SER A 108 -5.59 -16.76 -2.58
C SER A 108 -5.80 -16.55 -4.07
N ASP A 109 -6.87 -17.15 -4.62
CA ASP A 109 -7.27 -16.94 -6.02
C ASP A 109 -7.80 -15.53 -6.30
N THR A 110 -8.33 -14.88 -5.26
CA THR A 110 -8.83 -13.51 -5.37
C THR A 110 -7.71 -12.52 -5.04
N PRO A 111 -7.29 -11.67 -5.99
CA PRO A 111 -6.36 -10.59 -5.71
C PRO A 111 -7.02 -9.54 -4.82
N GLN A 112 -6.22 -8.99 -3.94
CA GLN A 112 -6.60 -7.97 -3.01
C GLN A 112 -6.45 -6.59 -3.66
N ILE A 113 -7.58 -5.90 -3.87
CA ILE A 113 -7.66 -4.61 -4.57
C ILE A 113 -7.69 -3.42 -3.60
N ALA A 114 -6.60 -2.67 -3.53
CA ALA A 114 -6.51 -1.42 -2.80
C ALA A 114 -6.73 -0.27 -3.79
N LYS A 115 -7.95 0.24 -3.84
CA LYS A 115 -8.27 1.41 -4.67
C LYS A 115 -7.76 2.67 -3.99
N VAL A 116 -6.96 3.47 -4.69
CA VAL A 116 -6.57 4.80 -4.21
C VAL A 116 -7.75 5.73 -4.49
N HIS A 117 -8.45 6.13 -3.44
CA HIS A 117 -9.59 7.02 -3.59
C HIS A 117 -9.12 8.48 -3.68
N ASN A 118 -9.93 9.32 -4.35
CA ASN A 118 -9.71 10.76 -4.47
C ASN A 118 -8.38 11.16 -5.13
N VAL A 119 -7.98 10.42 -6.18
CA VAL A 119 -6.89 10.86 -7.05
C VAL A 119 -7.43 11.95 -8.00
N ASP A 120 -7.37 13.17 -7.52
CA ASP A 120 -7.63 14.42 -8.24
C ASP A 120 -6.56 14.75 -9.31
N GLY A 121 -5.55 13.89 -9.48
CA GLY A 121 -4.54 14.01 -10.54
C GLY A 121 -3.13 13.64 -10.06
N ALA A 122 -2.17 14.52 -10.31
CA ALA A 122 -0.80 14.36 -9.83
C ALA A 122 -0.72 14.52 -8.30
N GLY A 123 0.31 13.91 -7.72
CA GLY A 123 0.55 13.94 -6.28
C GLY A 123 1.34 12.73 -5.80
N GLN A 124 1.61 12.71 -4.50
CA GLN A 124 2.13 11.54 -3.83
C GLN A 124 1.00 10.93 -3.02
N TYR A 125 0.77 9.65 -3.22
CA TYR A 125 -0.28 8.87 -2.58
C TYR A 125 0.33 7.69 -1.84
N ARG A 126 -0.29 7.30 -0.74
CA ARG A 126 0.02 6.07 -0.03
C ARG A 126 -1.23 5.21 0.00
N ALA A 127 -1.14 4.02 -0.57
CA ALA A 127 -2.15 2.96 -0.43
C ALA A 127 -1.66 1.93 0.57
N VAL A 128 -2.54 1.51 1.47
CA VAL A 128 -2.22 0.52 2.50
C VAL A 128 -3.25 -0.59 2.43
N GLY A 129 -2.79 -1.82 2.16
CA GLY A 129 -3.58 -3.03 2.33
C GLY A 129 -3.27 -3.68 3.68
N VAL A 130 -4.30 -4.06 4.45
CA VAL A 130 -4.17 -4.62 5.80
C VAL A 130 -4.55 -6.10 5.79
N TYR A 131 -3.54 -6.97 5.93
CA TYR A 131 -3.63 -8.42 5.87
C TYR A 131 -3.71 -9.03 7.27
N LYS A 132 -4.83 -9.69 7.57
CA LYS A 132 -4.92 -10.56 8.74
C LYS A 132 -4.37 -11.95 8.38
N ILE A 133 -3.26 -12.32 8.99
CA ILE A 133 -2.63 -13.64 8.81
C ILE A 133 -3.41 -14.66 9.66
N PRO A 134 -4.09 -15.66 9.09
CA PRO A 134 -4.84 -16.63 9.87
C PRO A 134 -3.91 -17.58 10.66
N ARG A 135 -4.37 -18.10 11.80
CA ARG A 135 -3.57 -19.01 12.67
C ARG A 135 -3.10 -20.29 11.97
N GLY A 136 -3.84 -20.76 10.97
CA GLY A 136 -3.52 -21.96 10.18
C GLY A 136 -2.74 -21.68 8.89
N MET A 137 -2.27 -20.45 8.69
CA MET A 137 -1.43 -20.13 7.54
C MET A 137 -0.11 -20.91 7.62
N GLU A 138 0.29 -21.51 6.51
CA GLU A 138 1.56 -22.22 6.42
C GLU A 138 2.72 -21.28 6.74
N GLN A 139 3.70 -21.76 7.51
CA GLN A 139 4.89 -21.00 7.83
C GLN A 139 5.83 -20.92 6.63
N GLY A 140 6.57 -19.82 6.51
CA GLY A 140 7.57 -19.64 5.46
C GLY A 140 7.42 -18.32 4.71
N GLN A 141 8.12 -18.23 3.58
CA GLN A 141 8.20 -17.00 2.80
C GLN A 141 6.96 -16.81 1.94
N TYR A 142 6.42 -15.60 1.97
CA TYR A 142 5.39 -15.15 1.05
C TYR A 142 5.86 -13.91 0.31
N THR A 143 5.49 -13.85 -0.97
CA THR A 143 5.72 -12.71 -1.84
C THR A 143 4.38 -12.04 -2.14
N VAL A 144 4.31 -10.73 -1.90
CA VAL A 144 3.22 -9.89 -2.35
C VAL A 144 3.60 -9.33 -3.71
N GLN A 145 2.94 -9.83 -4.75
CA GLN A 145 3.02 -9.26 -6.09
C GLN A 145 2.01 -8.13 -6.20
N SER A 146 2.47 -6.91 -6.44
CA SER A 146 1.62 -5.74 -6.55
C SER A 146 1.67 -5.13 -7.95
N VAL A 147 0.49 -4.89 -8.52
CA VAL A 147 0.30 -4.31 -9.85
C VAL A 147 -0.42 -2.99 -9.69
N LEU A 148 0.16 -1.93 -10.24
CA LEU A 148 -0.41 -0.60 -10.24
C LEU A 148 -1.06 -0.32 -11.59
N PHE A 149 -2.34 0.02 -11.55
CA PHE A 149 -3.11 0.45 -12.70
C PHE A 149 -3.39 1.95 -12.60
N LEU A 150 -3.22 2.64 -13.73
CA LEU A 150 -3.61 4.03 -13.92
C LEU A 150 -4.62 4.08 -15.07
N ASN A 151 -5.85 4.53 -14.80
CA ASN A 151 -6.95 4.55 -15.76
C ASN A 151 -7.19 3.18 -16.42
N GLY A 152 -7.13 2.10 -15.63
CA GLY A 152 -7.30 0.73 -16.10
C GLY A 152 -6.10 0.10 -16.83
N ARG A 153 -5.03 0.85 -17.08
CA ARG A 153 -3.80 0.35 -17.72
C ARG A 153 -2.74 0.00 -16.67
N GLU A 154 -2.14 -1.18 -16.78
CA GLU A 154 -0.96 -1.53 -15.97
C GLU A 154 0.20 -0.57 -16.29
N VAL A 155 0.67 0.15 -15.28
CA VAL A 155 1.78 1.11 -15.40
C VAL A 155 3.02 0.66 -14.65
N ALA A 156 2.88 -0.22 -13.65
CA ALA A 156 4.01 -0.83 -12.96
C ALA A 156 3.63 -2.09 -12.22
N ARG A 157 4.64 -2.92 -11.96
CA ARG A 157 4.58 -4.11 -11.12
C ARG A 157 5.76 -4.11 -10.15
N ARG A 158 5.50 -4.46 -8.90
CA ARG A 158 6.50 -4.51 -7.83
C ARG A 158 6.19 -5.69 -6.92
N ASP A 159 7.25 -6.35 -6.48
CA ASP A 159 7.17 -7.46 -5.55
C ASP A 159 7.82 -7.06 -4.23
N THR A 160 7.26 -7.55 -3.13
CA THR A 160 7.88 -7.46 -1.80
C THR A 160 7.60 -8.75 -1.04
N SER A 161 8.41 -9.09 -0.04
CA SER A 161 8.26 -10.37 0.66
C SER A 161 8.28 -10.20 2.17
N PHE A 162 7.64 -11.14 2.86
CA PHE A 162 7.67 -11.28 4.32
C PHE A 162 7.64 -12.76 4.70
N GLN A 163 8.03 -13.07 5.93
CA GLN A 163 7.97 -14.41 6.50
C GLN A 163 6.73 -14.55 7.37
N VAL A 164 6.03 -15.69 7.29
CA VAL A 164 5.03 -16.09 8.29
C VAL A 164 5.70 -17.02 9.29
N ALA A 165 5.68 -16.64 10.56
CA ALA A 165 6.14 -17.47 11.66
C ALA A 165 4.94 -18.02 12.46
N GLY A 166 5.06 -19.27 12.92
CA GLY A 166 4.09 -19.87 13.81
C GLY A 166 4.11 -19.25 15.21
N ASN A 167 2.99 -19.33 15.92
CA ASN A 167 2.96 -19.06 17.36
C ASN A 167 3.46 -20.30 18.12
N GLU A 168 4.75 -20.60 18.02
CA GLU A 168 5.35 -21.50 19.00
C GLU A 168 5.47 -20.73 20.32
N ARG A 169 4.56 -21.00 21.26
CA ARG A 169 4.91 -20.86 22.67
C ARG A 169 6.17 -21.72 22.84
N GLN A 170 7.29 -21.09 23.23
CA GLN A 170 8.40 -21.83 23.83
C GLN A 170 7.81 -22.71 24.93
N SER A 171 7.70 -24.02 24.69
CA SER A 171 7.51 -24.99 25.75
C SER A 171 8.75 -24.86 26.64
N PRO A 172 8.63 -24.53 27.94
CA PRO A 172 9.76 -24.69 28.84
C PRO A 172 10.17 -26.16 28.75
N GLN A 173 11.41 -26.40 28.32
CA GLN A 173 12.00 -27.73 28.36
C GLN A 173 11.87 -28.24 29.80
N ALA A 174 10.95 -29.19 30.01
CA ALA A 174 10.92 -29.96 31.23
C ALA A 174 12.24 -30.75 31.27
N TYR A 175 13.21 -30.24 32.02
CA TYR A 175 14.37 -31.00 32.46
C TYR A 175 13.85 -32.12 33.37
N ALA A 176 13.46 -33.24 32.77
CA ALA A 176 13.46 -34.52 33.46
C ALA A 176 14.93 -34.93 33.62
N ARG A 177 15.45 -34.77 34.83
CA ARG A 177 16.57 -35.59 35.30
C ARG A 177 16.10 -36.39 36.50
N ASN A 178 16.22 -37.71 36.33
CA ASN A 178 16.14 -38.74 37.36
C ASN A 178 17.10 -38.45 38.53
#